data_AF-A0A3C2B7L4-F1
#
_entry.id   AF-A0A3C2B7L4-F1
#
_cell.length_a   1.000
_cell.length_b   1.000
_cell.length_c   1.000
_cell.angle_alpha   90.00
_cell.angle_beta   90.00
_cell.angle_gamma   90.00
#
_symmetry.space_group_name_H-M   'P 1'
#
loop_
_entity.id
_entity.type
_entity.pdbx_description
1 polymer ?
#
loop_
_entity_poly.entity_id
_entity_poly.type
_entity_poly.pdbx_seq_one_letter_code
_entity_poly.pdbx_strand_id
1 'polypeptide(L)' 'MTPSDALDAAAQRAATLLRERGDTVAVAEGSAGGLISAALLAVPGASAYYRGGVVVY' A
#
# COMPACT_ATOMS: atom_id res chain seq x y z
N MET A 1 1.05 -15.91 12.90
CA MET A 1 0.97 -14.86 11.88
C MET A 1 -0.37 -14.19 12.04
N THR A 2 -0.38 -12.98 12.59
CA THR A 2 -1.61 -12.19 12.71
C THR A 2 -2.01 -11.68 11.32
N PRO A 3 -3.27 -11.28 11.11
CA PRO A 3 -3.69 -10.62 9.87
C PRO A 3 -2.87 -9.37 9.54
N SER A 4 -2.35 -8.66 10.56
CA SER A 4 -1.48 -7.49 10.37
C SER A 4 -0.14 -7.88 9.77
N ASP A 5 0.51 -8.93 10.30
CA ASP A 5 1.84 -9.36 9.85
C ASP A 5 1.86 -9.70 8.34
N ALA A 6 0.79 -10.32 7.85
CA ALA A 6 0.68 -10.71 6.44
C ALA A 6 0.51 -9.48 5.52
N LEU A 7 -0.24 -8.47 5.97
CA LEU A 7 -0.48 -7.24 5.24
C LEU A 7 0.79 -6.38 5.20
N ASP A 8 1.52 -6.29 6.33
CA ASP A 8 2.81 -5.58 6.43
C ASP A 8 3.84 -6.21 5.48
N ALA A 9 3.94 -7.54 5.46
CA ALA A 9 4.83 -8.25 4.55
C ALA A 9 4.47 -8.02 3.07
N ALA A 10 3.18 -7.94 2.74
CA ALA A 10 2.73 -7.65 1.38
C ALA A 10 3.05 -6.21 0.96
N ALA A 11 2.79 -5.23 1.84
CA ALA A 11 3.11 -3.83 1.61
C ALA A 11 4.60 -3.61 1.39
N GLN A 12 5.46 -4.25 2.20
CA GLN A 12 6.91 -4.16 2.03
C GLN A 12 7.37 -4.71 0.67
N ARG A 13 6.83 -5.85 0.23
CA ARG A 13 7.15 -6.40 -1.10
C ARG A 13 6.70 -5.49 -2.23
N ALA A 14 5.49 -4.92 -2.14
CA ALA A 14 4.98 -3.98 -3.14
C ALA A 14 5.85 -2.72 -3.21
N ALA A 15 6.22 -2.16 -2.06
CA ALA A 15 7.08 -0.99 -1.96
C ALA A 15 8.46 -1.21 -2.61
N THR A 16 9.09 -2.37 -2.39
CA THR A 16 10.36 -2.73 -3.03
C THR A 16 10.20 -2.77 -4.54
N LEU A 17 9.22 -3.51 -5.07
CA LEU A 17 9.02 -3.67 -6.51
C LEU A 17 8.72 -2.35 -7.21
N LEU A 18 7.87 -1.50 -6.63
CA LEU A 18 7.52 -0.21 -7.21
C LEU A 18 8.74 0.73 -7.25
N ARG A 19 9.53 0.77 -6.17
CA ARG A 19 10.75 1.60 -6.12
C ARG A 19 11.81 1.15 -7.10
N GLU A 20 12.08 -0.15 -7.18
CA GLU A 20 13.07 -0.72 -8.11
C GLU A 20 12.72 -0.41 -9.56
N ARG A 21 11.43 -0.31 -9.88
CA ARG A 21 10.94 0.02 -11.23
C ARG A 21 10.76 1.52 -11.47
N GLY A 22 10.80 2.35 -10.42
CA GLY A 22 10.40 3.76 -10.50
C GLY A 22 8.90 3.95 -10.76
N ASP A 23 8.09 2.92 -10.51
CA ASP A 23 6.66 2.92 -10.74
C ASP A 23 5.90 3.57 -9.59
N THR A 24 4.68 4.01 -9.89
CA THR A 24 3.77 4.56 -8.90
C THR A 24 2.42 3.84 -8.90
N VAL A 25 1.74 3.85 -7.76
CA VAL A 25 0.44 3.20 -7.57
C VAL A 25 -0.57 4.16 -6.95
N ALA A 26 -1.83 4.04 -7.35
CA ALA A 26 -2.97 4.64 -6.68
C ALA A 26 -4.01 3.55 -6.38
N VAL A 27 -4.77 3.70 -5.29
CA VAL A 27 -5.70 2.65 -4.82
C VAL A 27 -7.12 3.20 -4.70
N ALA A 28 -8.10 2.49 -5.27
CA ALA A 28 -9.52 2.73 -5.02
C ALA A 28 -10.08 1.53 -4.22
N GLU A 29 -10.64 1.79 -3.03
CA GLU A 29 -11.08 0.76 -2.10
C GLU A 29 -12.59 0.81 -1.85
N GLY A 30 -13.23 -0.35 -1.81
CA GLY A 30 -14.60 -0.52 -1.31
C GLY A 30 -14.63 -1.16 0.07
N SER A 31 -14.99 -2.43 0.14
CA SER A 31 -15.10 -3.20 1.41
C SER A 31 -13.79 -3.34 2.20
N ALA A 32 -12.63 -3.07 1.58
CA ALA A 32 -11.35 -3.01 2.27
C ALA A 32 -11.23 -1.80 3.22
N GLY A 33 -12.04 -0.75 3.01
CA GLY A 33 -12.20 0.35 3.95
C GLY A 33 -10.94 1.19 4.22
N GLY A 34 -9.95 1.16 3.33
CA GLY A 34 -8.70 1.92 3.49
C GLY A 34 -7.52 1.10 4.01
N LEU A 35 -7.70 -0.20 4.30
CA LEU A 35 -6.64 -1.04 4.85
C LEU A 35 -5.47 -1.24 3.88
N ILE A 36 -5.73 -1.25 2.56
CA ILE A 36 -4.66 -1.39 1.56
C ILE A 36 -3.83 -0.10 1.52
N SER A 37 -4.49 1.05 1.45
CA SER A 37 -3.85 2.37 1.50
C SER A 37 -3.05 2.54 2.79
N ALA A 38 -3.63 2.18 3.93
CA ALA A 38 -2.99 2.29 5.24
C ALA A 38 -1.70 1.45 5.31
N ALA A 39 -1.74 0.20 4.85
CA ALA A 39 -0.57 -0.66 4.83
C ALA A 39 0.55 -0.13 3.92
N LEU A 40 0.20 0.35 2.72
CA LEU A 40 1.17 0.93 1.79
C LEU A 40 1.79 2.23 2.32
N LEU A 41 1.00 3.07 3.00
CA LEU A 41 1.46 4.33 3.60
C LEU A 41 2.29 4.12 4.87
N ALA A 42 2.10 3.01 5.59
CA ALA A 42 2.87 2.66 6.78
C ALA A 42 4.33 2.30 6.48
N VAL A 43 4.66 1.92 5.24
CA VAL A 43 6.03 1.64 4.83
C VAL A 43 6.84 2.95 4.73
N PRO A 44 7.98 3.09 5.44
CA PRO A 44 8.80 4.29 5.37
C PRO A 44 9.19 4.66 3.94
N GLY A 45 8.99 5.92 3.55
CA GLY A 45 9.26 6.43 2.20
C GLY A 45 8.16 6.13 1.18
N ALA A 46 6.93 5.85 1.61
CA ALA A 46 5.80 5.56 0.72
C ALA A 46 5.54 6.64 -0.34
N SER A 47 5.86 7.90 -0.05
CA SER A 47 5.71 9.04 -0.98
C SER A 47 6.47 8.88 -2.30
N ALA A 48 7.49 8.00 -2.35
CA ALA A 48 8.21 7.71 -3.59
C ALA A 48 7.38 6.93 -4.62
N TYR A 49 6.38 6.14 -4.18
CA TYR A 49 5.59 5.27 -5.06
C TYR A 49 4.07 5.40 -4.90
N TYR A 50 3.57 5.84 -3.75
CA TYR A 50 2.13 5.95 -3.51
C TYR A 50 1.61 7.34 -3.91
N ARG A 51 0.73 7.39 -4.93
CA ARG A 51 0.25 8.65 -5.51
C ARG A 51 -1.07 9.14 -4.94
N GLY A 52 -1.86 8.26 -4.36
CA GLY A 52 -3.14 8.64 -3.79
C GLY A 52 -4.07 7.44 -3.63
N GLY A 53 -5.15 7.64 -2.89
CA GLY A 53 -6.20 6.66 -2.83
C GLY A 53 -7.55 7.27 -2.49
N VAL A 54 -8.59 6.51 -2.76
CA VAL A 54 -9.98 6.85 -2.46
C VAL A 54 -10.67 5.64 -1.86
N VAL A 55 -11.51 5.87 -0.85
CA VAL A 55 -12.43 4.87 -0.33
C VAL A 55 -13.82 5.22 -0.86
N VAL A 56 -14.41 4.31 -1.63
CA VAL A 56 -15.73 4.45 -2.26
C VAL A 56 -16.61 3.34 -1.73
N TYR A 57 -17.64 3.71 -0.99
CA TYR A 57 -18.62 2.77 -0.43
C TYR A 57 -19.83 2.63 -1.34
#